data_AF-A0A9D6LH42-F1
#
_entry.id   AF-A0A9D6LH42-F1
#
_cell.length_a   1.000
_cell.length_b   1.000
_cell.length_c   1.000
_cell.angle_alpha   90.00
_cell.angle_beta   90.00
_cell.angle_gamma   90.00
#
_symmetry.space_group_name_H-M   'P 1'
#
loop_
_entity.id
_entity.type
_entity.pdbx_description
1 polymer ?
#
loop_
_entity_poly.entity_id
_entity_poly.type
_entity_poly.pdbx_seq_one_letter_code
_entity_poly.pdbx_strand_id
1 'polypeptide(L)'
;MNNKIPYRGFLIRPNPHLLTTGKWSLEVYIEKHKMLSATNRKFFTNDTFGAQADAVHHSIDLARRIIDGRERPFFGRGSLTKFSENKNQGRFNLLGK
;
A
#
# COMPACT_ATOMS: atom_id res chain seq x y z
N MET A 1 10.67 -8.80 -11.98
CA MET A 1 9.96 -9.77 -11.12
C MET A 1 8.53 -9.31 -10.93
N ASN A 2 7.55 -10.00 -11.54
CA ASN A 2 6.13 -9.68 -11.39
C ASN A 2 5.59 -10.30 -10.10
N ASN A 3 5.89 -9.72 -8.94
CA ASN A 3 5.32 -10.16 -7.65
C ASN A 3 3.86 -9.69 -7.54
N LYS A 4 2.97 -10.29 -8.34
CA LYS A 4 1.53 -10.14 -8.16
C LYS A 4 1.11 -11.09 -7.04
N ILE A 5 0.49 -10.55 -6.00
CA ILE A 5 0.03 -11.26 -4.82
C ILE A 5 -1.50 -11.38 -4.90
N PRO A 6 -2.06 -12.59 -5.06
CA PRO A 6 -3.50 -12.77 -5.06
C PRO A 6 -4.09 -12.52 -3.66
N TYR A 7 -5.20 -11.78 -3.59
CA TYR A 7 -5.92 -11.50 -2.36
C TYR A 7 -7.40 -11.24 -2.64
N ARG A 8 -8.31 -12.08 -2.09
CA ARG A 8 -9.78 -11.91 -2.17
C ARG A 8 -10.34 -11.68 -3.59
N GLY A 9 -9.76 -12.35 -4.59
CA GLY A 9 -10.17 -12.19 -6.00
C GLY A 9 -9.59 -10.95 -6.70
N PHE A 10 -8.62 -10.29 -6.07
CA PHE A 10 -7.81 -9.22 -6.64
C PHE A 10 -6.35 -9.68 -6.75
N LEU A 11 -5.57 -9.01 -7.60
CA LEU A 11 -4.12 -9.12 -7.69
C LEU A 11 -3.50 -7.82 -7.20
N ILE A 12 -2.70 -7.92 -6.14
CA ILE A 12 -1.94 -6.81 -5.55
C ILE A 12 -0.56 -6.82 -6.17
N ARG A 13 -0.10 -5.70 -6.72
CA ARG A 13 1.26 -5.54 -7.25
C ARG A 13 1.92 -4.34 -6.59
N PRO A 14 2.71 -4.55 -5.51
CA PRO A 14 3.52 -3.48 -4.94
C PRO A 14 4.55 -3.02 -5.98
N ASN A 15 4.72 -1.71 -6.10
CA ASN A 15 5.64 -1.11 -7.04
C ASN A 15 6.30 0.14 -6.44
N PRO A 16 7.00 -0.01 -5.29
CA PRO A 16 7.71 1.11 -4.70
C PRO A 16 8.85 1.58 -5.61
N HIS A 17 9.05 2.88 -5.69
CA HIS A 17 10.11 3.50 -6.49
C HIS A 17 11.05 4.30 -5.60
N LEU A 18 12.34 4.28 -5.92
CA LEU A 18 13.33 5.13 -5.24
C LEU A 18 13.14 6.58 -5.69
N LEU A 19 12.90 7.46 -4.73
CA LEU A 19 12.77 8.90 -4.94
C LEU A 19 14.14 9.56 -4.99
N THR A 20 14.21 10.77 -5.56
CA THR A 20 15.43 11.60 -5.60
C THR A 20 15.98 11.92 -4.21
N THR A 21 15.15 11.83 -3.17
CA THR A 21 15.52 11.99 -1.77
C THR A 21 16.24 10.78 -1.16
N GLY A 22 16.42 9.70 -1.93
CA GLY A 22 17.00 8.43 -1.44
C GLY A 22 16.03 7.57 -0.64
N LYS A 23 14.75 7.93 -0.59
CA LYS A 23 13.70 7.17 0.09
C LYS A 23 12.81 6.42 -0.90
N TRP A 24 12.19 5.34 -0.46
CA TRP A 24 11.26 4.54 -1.26
C TRP A 24 9.82 5.02 -1.11
N SER A 25 9.11 5.19 -2.22
CA SER A 25 7.69 5.54 -2.23
C SER A 25 6.80 4.34 -1.89
N LEU A 26 5.62 4.61 -1.34
CA LEU A 26 4.56 3.61 -1.18
C LEU A 26 3.62 3.70 -2.38
N GLU A 27 3.69 2.70 -3.25
CA GLU A 27 2.86 2.60 -4.44
C GLU A 27 2.44 1.15 -4.67
N VAL A 28 1.16 0.96 -4.95
CA VAL A 28 0.57 -0.36 -5.18
C VAL A 28 -0.47 -0.31 -6.28
N TYR A 29 -0.47 -1.32 -7.14
CA TYR A 29 -1.51 -1.56 -8.12
C TYR A 29 -2.43 -2.66 -7.62
N ILE A 30 -3.74 -2.47 -7.72
CA ILE A 30 -4.75 -3.48 -7.44
C ILE A 30 -5.50 -3.75 -8.72
N GLU A 31 -5.44 -4.99 -9.17
CA GLU A 31 -6.08 -5.46 -10.39
C GLU A 31 -7.22 -6.43 -10.04
N LYS A 32 -8.40 -6.21 -10.62
CA LYS A 32 -9.52 -7.14 -10.54
C LYS A 32 -9.85 -7.65 -11.93
N HIS A 33 -9.74 -8.95 -12.12
CA HIS A 33 -10.16 -9.60 -13.35
C HIS A 33 -11.67 -9.90 -13.25
N LYS A 34 -12.44 -9.37 -14.19
CA LYS A 34 -13.80 -9.83 -14.52
C LYS A 34 -13.73 -10.52 -15.89
N MET A 35 -14.66 -11.43 -16.16
CA MET A 35 -14.70 -12.26 -17.38
C MET A 35 -14.41 -11.52 -18.69
N LEU A 36 -14.80 -10.24 -18.80
CA LEU A 36 -14.62 -9.42 -20.00
C LEU A 36 -13.81 -8.13 -19.75
N SER A 37 -13.28 -7.89 -18.55
CA SER A 37 -12.53 -6.68 -18.26
C SER A 37 -11.57 -6.84 -17.09
N ALA A 38 -10.34 -6.35 -17.24
CA ALA A 38 -9.43 -6.15 -16.12
C ALA A 38 -9.54 -4.68 -15.66
N THR A 39 -9.93 -4.45 -14.41
CA THR A 39 -9.82 -3.12 -13.80
C THR A 39 -8.52 -3.07 -13.03
N ASN A 40 -7.57 -2.25 -13.48
CA ASN A 40 -6.32 -2.00 -12.78
C ASN A 40 -6.35 -0.58 -12.19
N ARG A 41 -6.10 -0.45 -10.88
CA ARG A 41 -6.08 0.83 -10.16
C ARG A 41 -4.77 0.99 -9.41
N LYS A 42 -4.15 2.15 -9.59
CA LYS A 42 -2.95 2.56 -8.85
C LYS A 42 -3.36 3.32 -7.59
N PHE A 43 -2.72 3.00 -6.48
CA PHE A 43 -2.83 3.68 -5.20
C PHE A 43 -1.43 4.05 -4.73
N PHE A 44 -1.29 5.21 -4.10
CA PHE A 44 -0.03 5.70 -3.56
C PHE A 44 -0.30 6.58 -2.34
N THR A 45 0.69 6.68 -1.46
CA THR A 45 0.67 7.64 -0.35
C THR A 45 1.91 8.54 -0.40
N ASN A 46 1.91 9.61 0.40
CA ASN A 46 3.09 10.47 0.56
C ASN A 46 4.09 9.88 1.57
N ASP A 47 3.85 8.68 2.07
CA ASP A 47 4.75 8.02 2.99
C ASP A 47 5.99 7.55 2.23
N THR A 48 7.13 7.68 2.89
CA THR A 48 8.42 7.33 2.32
C THR A 48 9.24 6.54 3.32
N PHE A 49 9.91 5.51 2.83
CA PHE A 49 10.62 4.54 3.66
C PHE A 49 12.11 4.54 3.36
N GLY A 50 12.93 4.27 4.39
CA GLY A 50 14.37 4.14 4.21
C GLY A 50 14.75 2.86 3.45
N ALA A 51 13.99 1.77 3.67
CA ALA A 51 14.24 0.49 3.03
C ALA A 51 13.15 0.12 2.01
N GLN A 52 13.57 -0.55 0.93
CA GLN A 52 12.66 -1.08 -0.09
C GLN A 52 11.69 -2.11 0.49
N ALA A 53 12.18 -2.98 1.39
CA ALA A 53 11.38 -4.03 2.00
C ALA A 53 10.20 -3.46 2.79
N ASP A 54 10.43 -2.39 3.56
CA ASP A 54 9.38 -1.69 4.31
C ASP A 54 8.34 -1.10 3.34
N ALA A 55 8.80 -0.42 2.28
CA ALA A 55 7.89 0.15 1.27
C ALA A 55 7.02 -0.92 0.60
N VAL A 56 7.59 -2.11 0.32
CA VAL A 56 6.83 -3.26 -0.22
C VAL A 56 5.79 -3.76 0.79
N HIS A 57 6.19 -3.98 2.04
CA HIS A 57 5.29 -4.46 3.10
C HIS A 57 4.12 -3.50 3.31
N HIS A 58 4.41 -2.21 3.47
CA HIS A 58 3.39 -1.19 3.65
C HIS A 58 2.48 -1.02 2.42
N SER A 59 3.02 -1.20 1.20
CA SER A 59 2.22 -1.21 -0.04
C SER A 59 1.21 -2.36 -0.08
N ILE A 60 1.61 -3.55 0.37
CA ILE A 60 0.73 -4.72 0.44
C ILE A 60 -0.37 -4.52 1.48
N ASP A 61 -0.01 -4.01 2.66
CA ASP A 61 -0.97 -3.77 3.73
C ASP A 61 -1.98 -2.69 3.38
N LEU A 62 -1.55 -1.62 2.70
CA LEU A 62 -2.46 -0.62 2.14
C LEU A 62 -3.47 -1.26 1.19
N ALA A 63 -3.00 -2.08 0.26
CA ALA A 63 -3.89 -2.73 -0.71
C ALA A 63 -4.90 -3.67 -0.03
N ARG A 64 -4.48 -4.41 0.99
CA ARG A 64 -5.40 -5.26 1.78
C ARG A 64 -6.48 -4.43 2.48
N ARG A 65 -6.12 -3.31 3.11
CA ARG A 65 -7.07 -2.39 3.77
C ARG A 65 -8.09 -1.81 2.80
N ILE A 66 -7.66 -1.43 1.59
CA ILE A 66 -8.54 -0.96 0.51
C ILE A 66 -9.50 -2.07 0.07
N ILE A 67 -8.99 -3.28 -0.18
CA ILE A 67 -9.81 -4.43 -0.61
C ILE A 67 -10.81 -4.85 0.48
N ASP A 68 -10.40 -4.78 1.75
CA ASP A 68 -11.25 -5.10 2.90
C ASP A 68 -12.28 -3.99 3.22
N GLY A 69 -12.26 -2.87 2.49
CA GLY A 69 -13.19 -1.76 2.68
C GLY A 69 -12.95 -0.97 3.97
N ARG A 70 -11.83 -1.22 4.67
CA ARG A 70 -11.41 -0.47 5.86
C ARG A 70 -10.87 0.90 5.50
N GLU A 71 -10.42 1.05 4.27
CA GLU A 71 -9.97 2.31 3.71
C GLU A 71 -10.80 2.60 2.46
N ARG A 72 -11.57 3.70 2.48
CA ARG A 72 -12.30 4.14 1.30
C ARG A 72 -11.34 4.93 0.41
N PRO A 73 -11.03 4.46 -0.81
CA PRO A 73 -10.32 5.31 -1.75
C PRO A 73 -11.22 6.50 -2.07
N PHE A 74 -10.80 7.71 -1.69
CA PHE A 74 -11.52 8.92 -2.08
C PHE A 74 -11.42 9.05 -3.60
N PHE A 75 -12.50 8.72 -4.30
CA PHE A 75 -12.65 8.90 -5.76
C PHE A 75 -12.86 10.39 -6.07
N GLY A 76 -11.85 11.22 -5.80
CA GLY A 76 -11.78 12.58 -6.28
C GLY A 76 -11.18 12.59 -7.68
N ARG A 77 -11.97 13.02 -8.68
CA ARG A 77 -11.51 13.35 -10.03
C ARG A 77 -10.42 14.43 -9.92
N GLY A 78 -9.17 14.03 -9.78
CA GLY A 78 -7.99 14.91 -9.82
C GLY A 78 -7.41 15.41 -8.49
N SER A 79 -7.43 14.67 -7.37
CA SER A 79 -6.75 15.17 -6.15
C SER A 79 -6.08 14.11 -5.28
N LEU A 80 -4.79 14.36 -5.02
CA LEU A 80 -3.90 13.81 -4.02
C LEU A 80 -4.53 13.79 -2.61
N THR A 81 -4.45 12.69 -1.87
CA THR A 81 -4.33 12.69 -0.38
C THR A 81 -4.06 11.25 0.11
N LYS A 82 -2.93 10.97 0.78
CA LYS A 82 -2.57 11.16 2.21
C LYS A 82 -3.34 10.26 3.18
N PHE A 83 -2.71 9.18 3.62
CA PHE A 83 -2.91 8.64 4.97
C PHE A 83 -1.70 9.01 5.81
N SER A 84 -1.88 9.94 6.75
CA SER A 84 -1.04 10.06 7.92
C SER A 84 -1.84 9.46 9.06
N GLU A 85 -1.40 8.32 9.59
CA GLU A 85 -1.65 8.00 10.99
C GLU A 85 -0.31 7.64 11.62
N ASN A 86 0.40 8.67 12.05
CA ASN A 86 1.45 8.54 13.05
C ASN A 86 0.81 7.96 14.32
N LYS A 87 1.01 6.66 14.53
CA LYS A 87 1.03 6.06 15.86
C LYS A 87 2.42 5.54 16.14
N ASN A 88 3.28 6.48 16.48
CA ASN A 88 4.30 6.26 17.48
C ASN A 88 3.59 5.76 18.76
N GLN A 89 3.35 4.45 18.86
CA GLN A 89 3.16 3.76 20.11
C GLN A 89 4.29 2.77 20.26
N GLY A 90 5.42 3.30 20.74
CA GLY A 90 6.23 2.52 21.65
C GLY A 90 5.34 2.07 22.82
N ARG A 91 5.31 0.76 23.05
CA ARG A 91 5.00 0.12 24.34
C ARG A 91 5.62 -1.27 24.29
N PHE A 92 6.91 -1.31 24.60
CA PHE A 92 7.47 -1.72 25.90
C PHE A 92 7.39 -3.23 26.13
N ASN A 93 8.58 -3.81 26.27
CA ASN A 93 8.87 -5.13 26.82
C ASN A 93 7.86 -5.56 27.89
N LEU A 94 7.36 -6.78 27.76
CA LEU A 94 6.96 -7.58 28.92
C LEU A 94 8.02 -8.68 29.11
N LEU A 95 9.15 -8.26 29.68
CA LEU A 95 9.97 -9.10 30.55
C LEU A 95 9.50 -8.81 31.98
N GLY A 96 9.10 -9.85 32.72
CA GLY A 96 8.99 -9.75 34.17
C GLY A 96 7.90 -10.62 34.81
N LYS A 97 8.16 -11.93 34.90
CA LYS A 97 8.32 -12.72 36.13
C LYS A 97 7.84 -14.15 35.94
#